data_AF-A0AAQ3EJE2-F1
#
_entry.id   AF-A0AAQ3EJE2-F1
#
_cell.length_a   1.000
_cell.length_b   1.000
_cell.length_c   1.000
_cell.angle_alpha   90.00
_cell.angle_beta   90.00
_cell.angle_gamma   90.00
#
_symmetry.space_group_name_H-M   'P 1'
#
loop_
_entity.id
_entity.type
_entity.pdbx_description
1 polymer ?
#
loop_
_entity_poly.entity_id
_entity_poly.type
_entity_poly.pdbx_seq_one_letter_code
_entity_poly.pdbx_strand_id
1 'polypeptide(L)'
;MQLKSLTIENFRNFEKVNVDLTNQNVCFGMNDVGKTNLLYAIRFLLDRDIRKNGFKESDYFRNERDRVIRITLGVDLSDRLKDEDSQHIIAKVGGARSSNELDNFFFQVEGTYDISEEVGIPKIYWGSNLKDLDEITQNGIYSNLDNLFKIVYVDPTIDLEKTFSKNRRQLFDQNKLDENDITISNEIKTLGIEMNKKISSMGVIQSFQDTITEEYKKLKKEKINIEMKSEITINGYFSNLIPYIKKENDDNIYPTSGDGRKKILAYSLINHLIQAQEGNKIIIHLVEEPENSLHRSMQIALSKQLFNSKVYKYFFLSTHSSELLYEMDNTSLIRIYSEDRINCDSYIYNVSEEYKNVKKELNRALSTALFAEKVLLVEGPSEKVLFEKILENVYPTYELDGGYILDVGGIKFKPYVDVLKGLNITPIVKTDNDLKSKRDNKTIFDLIGIKRCLNLINDEEKSIEPVEIEYFENDAQGKRVPNNKVKKQKIKDKKLELYVLFQDTIEHFKENNIYLSKIDLEHDLYEVIGDRMEEILGSNPINYLQDHKLLNMIELTNELTRTDCNNIINHPLFESLRKLVPNEVD
;
A
#
# COMPACT_ATOMS: atom_id res chain seq x y z
N MET A 1 2.81 0.51 -22.64
CA MET A 1 3.86 -0.08 -21.83
C MET A 1 3.23 -0.45 -20.51
N GLN A 2 3.44 -1.70 -20.11
CA GLN A 2 3.12 -2.14 -18.75
C GLN A 2 4.40 -2.58 -18.06
N LEU A 3 4.64 -2.10 -16.83
CA LEU A 3 5.62 -2.76 -15.97
C LEU A 3 5.10 -4.16 -15.65
N LYS A 4 5.98 -5.16 -15.64
CA LYS A 4 5.59 -6.57 -15.55
C LYS A 4 6.21 -7.28 -14.36
N SER A 5 7.50 -7.09 -14.12
CA SER A 5 8.19 -7.77 -13.01
C SER A 5 9.39 -6.98 -12.52
N LEU A 6 9.74 -7.17 -11.26
CA LEU A 6 10.99 -6.69 -10.67
C LEU A 6 11.67 -7.85 -9.95
N THR A 7 12.88 -8.16 -10.38
CA THR A 7 13.76 -9.13 -9.71
C THR A 7 14.95 -8.40 -9.09
N ILE A 8 15.26 -8.69 -7.83
CA ILE A 8 16.41 -8.14 -7.12
C ILE A 8 17.18 -9.31 -6.52
N GLU A 9 18.48 -9.38 -6.77
CA GLU A 9 19.39 -10.41 -6.26
C GLU A 9 20.60 -9.75 -5.59
N ASN A 10 21.00 -10.30 -4.43
CA ASN A 10 22.17 -9.92 -3.65
C ASN A 10 22.24 -8.44 -3.22
N PHE A 11 21.11 -7.77 -3.01
CA PHE A 11 21.05 -6.33 -2.75
C PHE A 11 20.53 -6.03 -1.33
N ARG A 12 21.38 -5.45 -0.48
CA ARG A 12 21.09 -5.03 0.89
C ARG A 12 20.47 -6.13 1.75
N ASN A 13 19.18 -6.04 2.02
CA ASN A 13 18.43 -7.02 2.81
C ASN A 13 17.78 -8.10 1.95
N PHE A 14 17.84 -7.98 0.62
CA PHE A 14 17.27 -8.94 -0.33
C PHE A 14 18.34 -9.92 -0.83
N GLU A 15 18.23 -11.18 -0.42
CA GLU A 15 19.00 -12.26 -1.03
C GLU A 15 18.57 -12.49 -2.48
N LYS A 16 17.27 -12.72 -2.67
CA LYS A 16 16.60 -12.82 -3.97
C LYS A 16 15.11 -12.58 -3.77
N VAL A 17 14.55 -11.63 -4.51
CA VAL A 17 13.10 -11.37 -4.57
C VAL A 17 12.65 -11.25 -6.01
N ASN A 18 11.42 -11.68 -6.26
CA ASN A 18 10.76 -11.53 -7.55
C ASN A 18 9.30 -11.14 -7.30
N VAL A 19 8.88 -10.02 -7.89
CA VAL A 19 7.52 -9.51 -7.73
C VAL A 19 6.92 -9.18 -9.09
N ASP A 20 5.64 -9.47 -9.24
CA ASP A 20 4.84 -9.04 -10.36
C ASP A 20 4.44 -7.58 -10.17
N LEU A 21 4.48 -6.83 -11.26
CA LEU A 21 4.19 -5.41 -11.26
C LEU A 21 2.96 -5.11 -12.09
N THR A 22 2.35 -3.97 -11.79
CA THR A 22 1.53 -3.23 -12.76
C THR A 22 2.14 -1.85 -12.94
N ASN A 23 1.43 -0.94 -13.62
CA ASN A 23 1.86 0.45 -13.67
C ASN A 23 1.66 1.19 -12.32
N GLN A 24 0.89 0.60 -11.38
CA GLN A 24 0.61 1.17 -10.07
C GLN A 24 0.98 0.13 -9.00
N ASN A 25 2.05 0.38 -8.26
CA ASN A 25 2.61 -0.60 -7.34
C ASN A 25 2.62 -0.04 -5.91
N VAL A 26 2.17 -0.83 -4.94
CA VAL A 26 2.07 -0.46 -3.53
C VAL A 26 2.90 -1.43 -2.71
N CYS A 27 3.95 -0.93 -2.06
CA CYS A 27 4.81 -1.66 -1.15
C CYS A 27 4.37 -1.40 0.30
N PHE A 28 4.06 -2.45 1.05
CA PHE A 28 3.69 -2.37 2.46
C PHE A 28 4.35 -3.50 3.26
N GLY A 29 4.29 -3.39 4.59
CA GLY A 29 5.01 -4.25 5.52
C GLY A 29 5.53 -3.46 6.71
N MET A 30 6.01 -4.14 7.76
CA MET A 30 6.51 -3.49 8.99
C MET A 30 7.65 -2.50 8.72
N ASN A 31 7.98 -1.64 9.68
CA ASN A 31 9.13 -0.74 9.56
C ASN A 31 10.43 -1.55 9.40
N ASP A 32 11.40 -0.99 8.68
CA ASP A 32 12.74 -1.56 8.52
C ASP A 32 12.85 -2.92 7.79
N VAL A 33 11.74 -3.47 7.26
CA VAL A 33 11.76 -4.73 6.49
C VAL A 33 12.27 -4.59 5.05
N GLY A 34 12.50 -3.36 4.57
CA GLY A 34 13.12 -3.11 3.26
C GLY A 34 12.29 -2.38 2.20
N LYS A 35 11.15 -1.76 2.54
CA LYS A 35 10.35 -0.96 1.59
C LYS A 35 11.18 0.12 0.88
N THR A 36 11.94 0.89 1.66
CA THR A 36 12.89 1.89 1.14
C THR A 36 13.96 1.25 0.26
N ASN A 37 14.45 0.06 0.61
CA ASN A 37 15.47 -0.64 -0.18
C ASN A 37 14.92 -1.12 -1.53
N LEU A 38 13.65 -1.53 -1.61
CA LEU A 38 13.00 -1.88 -2.88
C LEU A 38 12.94 -0.65 -3.80
N LEU A 39 12.48 0.50 -3.28
CA LEU A 39 12.48 1.75 -4.03
C LEU A 39 13.91 2.14 -4.44
N TYR A 40 14.90 1.96 -3.56
CA TYR A 40 16.30 2.27 -3.83
C TYR A 40 16.91 1.37 -4.91
N ALA A 41 16.52 0.10 -5.00
CA ALA A 41 16.94 -0.80 -6.08
C ALA A 41 16.48 -0.26 -7.45
N ILE A 42 15.23 0.20 -7.54
CA ILE A 42 14.70 0.83 -8.77
C ILE A 42 15.50 2.10 -9.11
N ARG A 43 15.91 2.88 -8.09
CA ARG A 43 16.78 4.04 -8.30
C ARG A 43 18.16 3.65 -8.81
N PHE A 44 18.79 2.58 -8.30
CA PHE A 44 20.07 2.13 -8.86
C PHE A 44 19.97 1.76 -10.35
N LEU A 45 18.87 1.14 -10.74
CA LEU A 45 18.62 0.80 -12.14
C LEU A 45 18.38 2.06 -13.00
N LEU A 46 17.47 2.94 -12.58
CA LEU A 46 16.88 3.99 -13.44
C LEU A 46 17.31 5.44 -13.11
N ASP A 47 17.90 5.69 -11.94
CA ASP A 47 18.36 7.02 -11.49
C ASP A 47 19.88 7.15 -11.58
N ARG A 48 20.33 7.86 -12.62
CA ARG A 48 21.74 8.18 -12.85
C ARG A 48 22.43 8.80 -11.63
N ASP A 49 21.74 9.67 -10.89
CA ASP A 49 22.37 10.42 -9.79
C ASP A 49 22.67 9.52 -8.58
N ILE A 50 22.00 8.37 -8.47
CA ILE A 50 22.33 7.32 -7.51
C ILE A 50 23.42 6.42 -8.09
N ARG A 51 23.19 5.89 -9.29
CA ARG A 51 24.08 4.92 -9.94
C ARG A 51 25.52 5.41 -10.12
N LYS A 52 25.72 6.71 -10.35
CA LYS A 52 27.07 7.31 -10.53
C LYS A 52 28.01 7.15 -9.34
N ASN A 53 27.47 6.87 -8.16
CA ASN A 53 28.27 6.71 -6.94
C ASN A 53 28.76 5.26 -6.75
N GLY A 54 28.37 4.34 -7.65
CA GLY A 54 28.62 2.91 -7.51
C GLY A 54 27.83 2.27 -6.36
N PHE A 55 27.96 0.96 -6.22
CA PHE A 55 27.43 0.20 -5.08
C PHE A 55 28.45 0.22 -3.93
N LYS A 56 27.99 0.45 -2.71
CA LYS A 56 28.84 0.34 -1.52
C LYS A 56 28.96 -1.11 -1.10
N GLU A 57 29.97 -1.42 -0.27
CA GLU A 57 30.09 -2.76 0.35
C GLU A 57 28.80 -3.16 1.08
N SER A 58 28.18 -2.22 1.80
CA SER A 58 26.91 -2.43 2.50
C SER A 58 25.69 -2.64 1.60
N ASP A 59 25.81 -2.41 0.28
CA ASP A 59 24.74 -2.70 -0.67
C ASP A 59 24.72 -4.17 -1.09
N TYR A 60 25.74 -4.97 -0.78
CA TYR A 60 25.76 -6.42 -1.04
C TYR A 60 25.07 -7.16 0.10
N PHE A 61 24.20 -8.12 -0.23
CA PHE A 61 23.49 -8.88 0.80
C PHE A 61 24.47 -9.58 1.74
N ARG A 62 24.35 -9.31 3.05
CA ARG A 62 25.28 -9.78 4.09
C ARG A 62 26.76 -9.47 3.81
N ASN A 63 27.04 -8.44 3.01
CA ASN A 63 28.38 -8.09 2.51
C ASN A 63 29.05 -9.22 1.69
N GLU A 64 28.26 -10.10 1.05
CA GLU A 64 28.74 -11.15 0.14
C GLU A 64 29.18 -10.55 -1.21
N ARG A 65 30.41 -10.01 -1.25
CA ARG A 65 31.01 -9.31 -2.40
C ARG A 65 31.40 -10.21 -3.58
N ASP A 66 31.54 -11.51 -3.33
CA ASP A 66 31.84 -12.50 -4.39
C ASP A 66 30.62 -12.74 -5.31
N ARG A 67 29.44 -12.32 -4.86
CA ARG A 67 28.20 -12.41 -5.62
C ARG A 67 27.89 -11.07 -6.27
N VAL A 68 27.40 -11.11 -7.49
CA VAL A 68 27.01 -9.92 -8.25
C VAL A 68 25.62 -9.46 -7.79
N ILE A 69 25.47 -8.16 -7.52
CA ILE A 69 24.14 -7.53 -7.38
C ILE A 69 23.45 -7.57 -8.73
N ARG A 70 22.21 -8.03 -8.82
CA ARG A 70 21.40 -7.91 -10.04
C ARG A 70 20.05 -7.31 -9.73
N ILE A 71 19.69 -6.25 -10.45
CA ILE A 71 18.35 -5.65 -10.36
C ILE A 71 17.79 -5.58 -11.77
N THR A 72 16.68 -6.28 -12.00
CA THR A 72 16.09 -6.46 -13.33
C THR A 72 14.63 -6.04 -13.32
N LEU A 73 14.29 -5.09 -14.20
CA LEU A 73 12.92 -4.64 -14.45
C LEU A 73 12.44 -5.20 -15.79
N GLY A 74 11.39 -6.00 -15.75
CA GLY A 74 10.68 -6.48 -16.93
C GLY A 74 9.51 -5.57 -17.29
N VAL A 75 9.34 -5.31 -18.58
CA VAL A 75 8.22 -4.56 -19.15
C VAL A 75 7.57 -5.33 -20.29
N ASP A 76 6.26 -5.12 -20.44
CA ASP A 76 5.43 -5.62 -21.53
C ASP A 76 5.15 -4.49 -22.54
N LEU A 77 5.45 -4.77 -23.80
CA LEU A 77 5.33 -3.91 -24.99
C LEU A 77 4.33 -4.48 -26.02
N SER A 78 3.43 -5.38 -25.58
CA SER A 78 2.34 -5.90 -26.41
C SER A 78 1.42 -4.78 -26.95
N ASP A 79 1.32 -3.66 -26.23
CA ASP A 79 0.55 -2.48 -26.62
C ASP A 79 1.29 -1.47 -27.51
N ARG A 80 2.44 -1.84 -28.07
CA ARG A 80 3.28 -1.02 -28.99
C ARG A 80 2.58 -0.33 -30.16
N LEU A 81 1.41 -0.83 -30.58
CA LEU A 81 0.65 -0.22 -31.68
C LEU A 81 -0.19 0.98 -31.21
N LYS A 82 -0.43 1.12 -29.91
CA LYS A 82 -1.35 2.11 -29.33
C LYS A 82 -0.70 3.02 -28.29
N ASP A 83 0.35 2.54 -27.61
CA ASP A 83 0.97 3.27 -26.50
C ASP A 83 2.29 3.93 -26.91
N GLU A 84 2.39 5.24 -26.68
CA GLU A 84 3.55 6.08 -27.05
C GLU A 84 4.82 5.69 -26.30
N ASP A 85 4.73 5.31 -25.02
CA ASP A 85 5.91 4.93 -24.22
C ASP A 85 6.55 3.65 -24.77
N SER A 86 5.73 2.71 -25.23
CA SER A 86 6.20 1.47 -25.86
C SER A 86 6.90 1.75 -27.17
N GLN A 87 6.33 2.63 -28.00
CA GLN A 87 6.97 3.08 -29.25
C GLN A 87 8.29 3.79 -28.96
N HIS A 88 8.33 4.60 -27.89
CA HIS A 88 9.53 5.31 -27.48
C HIS A 88 10.66 4.35 -27.05
N ILE A 89 10.35 3.30 -26.26
CA ILE A 89 11.32 2.24 -25.94
C ILE A 89 11.84 1.61 -27.23
N ILE A 90 10.93 1.17 -28.09
CA ILE A 90 11.28 0.46 -29.33
C ILE A 90 12.18 1.30 -30.24
N ALA A 91 11.90 2.60 -30.36
CA ALA A 91 12.69 3.52 -31.18
C ALA A 91 14.12 3.71 -30.63
N LYS A 92 14.31 3.64 -29.31
CA LYS A 92 15.61 3.87 -28.67
C LYS A 92 16.50 2.64 -28.60
N VAL A 93 15.92 1.44 -28.54
CA VAL A 93 16.66 0.18 -28.37
C VAL A 93 17.10 -0.46 -29.69
N GLY A 94 17.08 0.29 -30.80
CA GLY A 94 17.20 -0.15 -32.22
C GLY A 94 18.24 -1.22 -32.56
N GLY A 95 17.99 -2.47 -32.16
CA GLY A 95 18.86 -3.63 -32.34
C GLY A 95 18.71 -4.70 -31.25
N ALA A 96 18.43 -4.31 -30.00
CA ALA A 96 18.38 -5.21 -28.83
C ALA A 96 17.07 -6.02 -28.68
N ARG A 97 16.18 -5.93 -29.68
CA ARG A 97 14.94 -6.72 -29.73
C ARG A 97 15.13 -7.88 -30.68
N SER A 98 15.04 -9.10 -30.16
CA SER A 98 15.03 -10.31 -30.98
C SER A 98 13.74 -10.35 -31.83
N SER A 99 13.81 -10.95 -33.02
CA SER A 99 12.63 -11.17 -33.87
C SER A 99 11.61 -12.14 -33.27
N ASN A 100 12.01 -12.92 -32.27
CA ASN A 100 11.23 -14.06 -31.75
C ASN A 100 10.41 -13.68 -30.50
N GLU A 101 10.87 -12.72 -29.69
CA GLU A 101 10.15 -12.21 -28.52
C GLU A 101 10.04 -10.68 -28.61
N LEU A 102 8.89 -10.21 -29.10
CA LEU A 102 8.64 -8.79 -29.32
C LEU A 102 7.94 -8.11 -28.14
N ASP A 103 7.26 -8.86 -27.27
CA ASP A 103 6.39 -8.30 -26.25
C ASP A 103 7.14 -8.06 -24.94
N ASN A 104 8.07 -8.92 -24.55
CA ASN A 104 8.85 -8.76 -23.32
C ASN A 104 10.13 -7.97 -23.58
N PHE A 105 10.48 -7.10 -22.65
CA PHE A 105 11.76 -6.40 -22.65
C PHE A 105 12.27 -6.20 -21.22
N PHE A 106 13.57 -6.29 -21.02
CA PHE A 106 14.20 -6.23 -19.70
C PHE A 106 15.24 -5.11 -19.67
N PHE A 107 15.32 -4.44 -18.52
CA PHE A 107 16.40 -3.53 -18.16
C PHE A 107 17.07 -4.08 -16.89
N GLN A 108 18.40 -4.18 -16.89
CA GLN A 108 19.14 -4.76 -15.78
C GLN A 108 20.32 -3.88 -15.40
N VAL A 109 20.63 -3.80 -14.10
CA VAL A 109 21.91 -3.31 -13.60
C VAL A 109 22.60 -4.42 -12.83
N GLU A 110 23.88 -4.62 -13.09
CA GLU A 110 24.75 -5.52 -12.35
C GLU A 110 25.79 -4.72 -11.57
N GLY A 111 26.01 -5.08 -10.31
CA GLY A 111 27.06 -4.51 -9.46
C GLY A 111 28.14 -5.54 -9.16
N THR A 112 29.25 -5.51 -9.89
CA THR A 112 30.42 -6.37 -9.59
C THR A 112 31.37 -5.61 -8.68
N TYR A 113 31.74 -6.21 -7.55
CA TYR A 113 32.61 -5.55 -6.57
C TYR A 113 34.05 -5.50 -7.07
N ASP A 114 34.63 -4.31 -7.16
CA ASP A 114 36.05 -4.11 -7.41
C ASP A 114 36.77 -3.89 -6.08
N ILE A 115 37.60 -4.86 -5.70
CA ILE A 115 38.35 -4.85 -4.44
C ILE A 115 39.38 -3.71 -4.41
N SER A 116 39.92 -3.32 -5.57
CA SER A 116 40.96 -2.29 -5.65
C SER A 116 40.41 -0.87 -5.51
N GLU A 117 39.19 -0.64 -6.01
CA GLU A 117 38.47 0.64 -5.92
C GLU A 117 37.52 0.70 -4.71
N GLU A 118 37.38 -0.42 -3.97
CA GLU A 118 36.46 -0.62 -2.84
C GLU A 118 34.99 -0.27 -3.15
N VAL A 119 34.60 -0.42 -4.43
CA VAL A 119 33.28 -0.01 -4.94
C VAL A 119 32.73 -1.06 -5.90
N GLY A 120 31.41 -1.26 -5.87
CA GLY A 120 30.70 -2.06 -6.87
C GLY A 120 30.46 -1.27 -8.14
N ILE A 121 31.04 -1.75 -9.25
CA ILE A 121 30.97 -1.11 -10.56
C ILE A 121 29.62 -1.45 -11.21
N PRO A 122 28.77 -0.44 -11.50
CA PRO A 122 27.46 -0.64 -12.08
C PRO A 122 27.53 -0.78 -13.61
N LYS A 123 27.23 -1.97 -14.13
CA LYS A 123 27.03 -2.23 -15.56
C LYS A 123 25.55 -2.34 -15.87
N ILE A 124 25.11 -1.77 -16.98
CA ILE A 124 23.68 -1.74 -17.34
C ILE A 124 23.49 -2.55 -18.62
N TYR A 125 22.41 -3.30 -18.67
CA TYR A 125 22.04 -4.15 -19.79
C TYR A 125 20.56 -3.97 -20.15
N TRP A 126 20.22 -4.31 -21.38
CA TRP A 126 18.84 -4.36 -21.84
C TRP A 126 18.63 -5.46 -22.88
N GLY A 127 17.39 -5.87 -23.14
CA GLY A 127 17.12 -6.84 -24.20
C GLY A 127 15.80 -7.55 -24.05
N SER A 128 15.40 -8.29 -25.09
CA SER A 128 14.17 -9.10 -25.05
C SER A 128 14.33 -10.42 -24.30
N ASN A 129 15.56 -10.97 -24.22
CA ASN A 129 15.84 -12.25 -23.58
C ASN A 129 16.73 -12.04 -22.35
N LEU A 130 16.23 -12.42 -21.17
CA LEU A 130 16.94 -12.26 -19.90
C LEU A 130 18.28 -13.03 -19.84
N LYS A 131 18.45 -14.08 -20.65
CA LYS A 131 19.72 -14.84 -20.72
C LYS A 131 20.76 -14.23 -21.67
N ASP A 132 20.35 -13.27 -22.49
CA ASP A 132 21.17 -12.70 -23.57
C ASP A 132 20.83 -11.21 -23.69
N LEU A 133 21.31 -10.43 -22.70
CA LEU A 133 21.10 -8.99 -22.63
C LEU A 133 22.32 -8.25 -23.22
N ASP A 134 22.04 -7.22 -24.00
CA ASP A 134 23.07 -6.34 -24.56
C ASP A 134 23.53 -5.31 -23.51
N GLU A 135 24.84 -5.18 -23.32
CA GLU A 135 25.41 -4.14 -22.47
C GLU A 135 25.19 -2.74 -23.08
N ILE A 136 24.69 -1.82 -22.27
CA ILE A 136 24.47 -0.43 -22.68
C ILE A 136 25.77 0.35 -22.54
N THR A 137 26.33 0.80 -23.66
CA THR A 137 27.52 1.67 -23.65
C THR A 137 27.29 2.93 -22.82
N GLN A 138 28.19 3.20 -21.88
CA GLN A 138 28.17 4.39 -21.03
C GLN A 138 29.19 5.43 -21.52
N ASN A 139 28.74 6.67 -21.68
CA ASN A 139 29.60 7.83 -21.95
C ASN A 139 29.87 8.55 -20.63
N GLY A 140 30.93 8.12 -19.92
CA GLY A 140 31.19 8.54 -18.55
C GLY A 140 30.07 8.05 -17.63
N ILE A 141 29.35 8.98 -16.99
CA ILE A 141 28.24 8.67 -16.07
C ILE A 141 26.90 8.47 -16.83
N TYR A 142 26.84 8.86 -18.10
CA TYR A 142 25.60 8.89 -18.88
C TYR A 142 25.38 7.63 -19.70
N SER A 143 24.14 7.16 -19.78
CA SER A 143 23.74 6.00 -20.58
C SER A 143 22.50 6.30 -21.44
N ASN A 144 22.26 5.48 -22.47
CA ASN A 144 21.03 5.58 -23.25
C ASN A 144 19.76 5.30 -22.43
N LEU A 145 19.88 4.56 -21.31
CA LEU A 145 18.78 4.35 -20.38
C LEU A 145 18.31 5.66 -19.74
N ASP A 146 19.23 6.60 -19.49
CA ASP A 146 18.92 7.90 -18.91
C ASP A 146 18.18 8.83 -19.88
N ASN A 147 18.23 8.54 -21.19
CA ASN A 147 17.39 9.21 -22.19
C ASN A 147 15.95 8.67 -22.18
N LEU A 148 15.75 7.45 -21.68
CA LEU A 148 14.48 6.75 -21.76
C LEU A 148 13.61 7.00 -20.51
N PHE A 149 14.21 6.86 -19.33
CA PHE A 149 13.49 7.01 -18.05
C PHE A 149 13.88 8.28 -17.30
N LYS A 150 12.95 8.77 -16.49
CA LYS A 150 13.18 9.78 -15.47
C LYS A 150 12.54 9.33 -14.16
N ILE A 151 13.37 9.25 -13.11
CA ILE A 151 12.88 8.98 -11.76
C ILE A 151 12.49 10.29 -11.07
N VAL A 152 11.28 10.33 -10.52
CA VAL A 152 10.83 11.36 -9.59
C VAL A 152 10.65 10.71 -8.23
N TYR A 153 11.65 10.88 -7.37
CA TYR A 153 11.63 10.35 -6.02
C TYR A 153 11.11 11.42 -5.05
N VAL A 154 10.05 11.09 -4.32
CA VAL A 154 9.45 11.90 -3.27
C VAL A 154 9.81 11.30 -1.91
N ASP A 155 10.64 12.02 -1.19
CA ASP A 155 11.16 11.65 0.14
C ASP A 155 10.10 11.86 1.25
N PRO A 156 10.08 11.05 2.32
CA PRO A 156 9.15 11.20 3.43
C PRO A 156 9.21 12.58 4.12
N THR A 157 10.39 13.19 4.12
CA THR A 157 10.71 14.48 4.74
C THR A 157 10.60 15.66 3.78
N ILE A 158 9.87 15.51 2.66
CA ILE A 158 9.78 16.48 1.56
C ILE A 158 9.91 17.94 2.02
N ASP A 159 11.07 18.52 1.71
CA ASP A 159 11.43 19.87 2.11
C ASP A 159 11.07 20.81 0.95
N LEU A 160 10.06 21.65 1.18
CA LEU A 160 9.58 22.62 0.20
C LEU A 160 10.70 23.55 -0.27
N GLU A 161 11.56 24.03 0.63
CA GLU A 161 12.61 24.99 0.30
C GLU A 161 13.68 24.34 -0.56
N LYS A 162 14.11 23.13 -0.21
CA LYS A 162 15.06 22.35 -1.03
C LYS A 162 14.45 22.00 -2.39
N THR A 163 13.21 21.55 -2.41
CA THR A 163 12.50 21.16 -3.64
C THR A 163 12.34 22.36 -4.57
N PHE A 164 11.89 23.50 -4.05
CA PHE A 164 11.80 24.75 -4.81
C PHE A 164 13.17 25.18 -5.31
N SER A 165 14.18 25.17 -4.43
CA SER A 165 15.53 25.64 -4.73
C SER A 165 16.20 24.84 -5.84
N LYS A 166 16.08 23.51 -5.81
CA LYS A 166 16.62 22.60 -6.82
C LYS A 166 16.00 22.82 -8.21
N ASN A 167 14.74 23.26 -8.26
CA ASN A 167 13.97 23.38 -9.50
C ASN A 167 13.77 24.84 -9.98
N ARG A 168 14.38 25.84 -9.33
CA ARG A 168 14.22 27.27 -9.68
C ARG A 168 14.41 27.59 -11.16
N ARG A 169 15.46 27.02 -11.79
CA ARG A 169 15.76 27.27 -13.21
C ARG A 169 14.64 26.80 -14.14
N GLN A 170 13.93 25.74 -13.76
CA GLN A 170 12.80 25.22 -14.54
C GLN A 170 11.52 26.03 -14.29
N LEU A 171 11.35 26.56 -13.07
CA LEU A 171 10.20 27.37 -12.69
C LEU A 171 10.28 28.80 -13.25
N PHE A 172 11.48 29.39 -13.26
CA PHE A 172 11.75 30.76 -13.68
C PHE A 172 12.75 30.77 -14.84
N ASP A 173 12.29 30.32 -16.02
CA ASP A 173 13.09 30.39 -17.24
C ASP A 173 13.25 31.84 -17.68
N GLN A 174 14.42 32.42 -17.42
CA GLN A 174 14.72 33.82 -17.73
C GLN A 174 14.67 34.10 -19.25
N ASN A 175 14.74 33.07 -20.09
CA ASN A 175 14.62 33.23 -21.54
C ASN A 175 13.17 33.50 -21.99
N LYS A 176 12.19 33.34 -21.09
CA LYS A 176 10.77 33.59 -21.35
C LYS A 176 10.28 34.94 -20.84
N LEU A 177 11.15 35.78 -20.29
CA LEU A 177 10.80 37.12 -19.79
C LEU A 177 10.42 38.02 -20.96
N ASP A 178 9.33 38.77 -20.82
CA ASP A 178 8.93 39.77 -21.81
C ASP A 178 9.64 41.13 -21.58
N GLU A 179 9.37 42.12 -22.44
CA GLU A 179 10.01 43.45 -22.33
C GLU A 179 9.67 44.17 -21.02
N ASN A 180 8.47 43.95 -20.47
CA ASN A 180 8.06 44.54 -19.20
C ASN A 180 8.82 43.86 -18.04
N ASP A 181 8.92 42.54 -18.07
CA ASP A 181 9.68 41.75 -17.09
C ASP A 181 11.16 42.15 -17.06
N ILE A 182 11.77 42.40 -18.23
CA ILE A 182 13.16 42.87 -18.33
C ILE A 182 13.33 44.25 -17.68
N THR A 183 12.35 45.15 -17.90
CA THR A 183 12.36 46.49 -17.30
C THR A 183 12.30 46.39 -15.77
N ILE A 184 11.36 45.61 -15.23
CA ILE A 184 11.22 45.35 -13.79
C ILE A 184 12.50 44.70 -13.22
N SER A 185 13.10 43.75 -13.95
CA SER A 185 14.34 43.10 -13.54
C SER A 185 15.49 44.10 -13.33
N ASN A 186 15.59 45.11 -14.19
CA ASN A 186 16.60 46.17 -14.07
C ASN A 186 16.33 47.12 -12.91
N GLU A 187 15.06 47.42 -12.62
CA GLU A 187 14.66 48.18 -11.42
C GLU A 187 15.05 47.43 -10.15
N ILE A 188 14.77 46.13 -10.07
CA ILE A 188 15.14 45.26 -8.94
C ILE A 188 16.67 45.26 -8.72
N LYS A 189 17.47 45.17 -9.80
CA LYS A 189 18.94 45.24 -9.71
C LYS A 189 19.40 46.57 -9.12
N THR A 190 18.77 47.67 -9.53
CA THR A 190 19.10 49.02 -9.03
C THR A 190 18.78 49.15 -7.55
N LEU A 191 17.61 48.67 -7.11
CA LEU A 191 17.23 48.61 -5.70
C LEU A 191 18.18 47.71 -4.88
N GLY A 192 18.64 46.60 -5.44
CA GLY A 192 19.63 45.73 -4.80
C GLY A 192 20.96 46.46 -4.52
N ILE A 193 21.44 47.28 -5.47
CA ILE A 193 22.64 48.11 -5.28
C ILE A 193 22.42 49.13 -4.15
N GLU A 194 21.25 49.77 -4.11
CA GLU A 194 20.92 50.74 -3.05
C GLU A 194 20.85 50.05 -1.68
N MET A 195 20.23 48.87 -1.60
CA MET A 195 20.14 48.08 -0.39
C MET A 195 21.53 47.73 0.15
N ASN A 196 22.46 47.26 -0.70
CA ASN A 196 23.83 46.97 -0.29
C ASN A 196 24.59 48.21 0.22
N LYS A 197 24.36 49.38 -0.40
CA LYS A 197 24.94 50.64 0.10
C LYS A 197 24.45 50.93 1.52
N LYS A 198 23.15 50.74 1.79
CA LYS A 198 22.58 50.93 3.12
C LYS A 198 23.13 49.92 4.13
N ILE A 199 23.20 48.63 3.78
CA ILE A 199 23.80 47.59 4.64
C ILE A 199 25.25 47.92 4.98
N SER A 200 26.05 48.30 3.99
CA SER A 200 27.48 48.65 4.18
C SER A 200 27.68 49.94 4.98
N SER A 201 26.65 50.77 5.12
CA SER A 201 26.70 52.00 5.94
C SER A 201 26.39 51.75 7.41
N MET A 202 25.94 50.55 7.78
CA MET A 202 25.65 50.22 9.18
C MET A 202 26.96 50.06 9.97
N GLY A 203 27.12 50.83 11.05
CA GLY A 203 28.36 50.82 11.85
C GLY A 203 28.75 49.45 12.41
N VAL A 204 27.77 48.59 12.73
CA VAL A 204 28.00 47.20 13.18
C VAL A 204 28.63 46.35 12.07
N ILE A 205 28.23 46.57 10.82
CA ILE A 205 28.75 45.82 9.67
C ILE A 205 30.18 46.28 9.36
N GLN A 206 30.43 47.59 9.35
CA GLN A 206 31.77 48.15 9.11
C GLN A 206 32.79 47.67 10.15
N SER A 207 32.45 47.76 11.44
CA SER A 207 33.35 47.34 12.51
C SER A 207 33.67 45.83 12.43
N PHE A 208 32.68 45.02 12.08
CA PHE A 208 32.88 43.59 11.89
C PHE A 208 33.74 43.27 10.66
N GLN A 209 33.54 43.98 9.54
CA GLN A 209 34.36 43.85 8.33
C GLN A 209 35.84 44.16 8.60
N ASP A 210 36.11 45.24 9.33
CA ASP A 210 37.47 45.62 9.72
C ASP A 210 38.10 44.55 10.61
N THR A 211 37.36 44.09 11.62
CA THR A 211 37.80 43.05 12.55
C THR A 211 38.19 41.76 11.83
N ILE A 212 37.32 41.22 10.97
CA ILE A 212 37.60 39.98 10.23
C ILE A 212 38.72 40.19 9.20
N THR A 213 38.81 41.38 8.59
CA THR A 213 39.90 41.72 7.66
C THR A 213 41.26 41.72 8.37
N GLU A 214 41.34 42.25 9.58
CA GLU A 214 42.56 42.22 10.40
C GLU A 214 42.94 40.79 10.80
N GLU A 215 41.97 39.98 11.27
CA GLU A 215 42.21 38.57 11.61
C GLU A 215 42.71 37.77 10.40
N TYR A 216 42.11 37.96 9.23
CA TYR A 216 42.59 37.31 8.01
C TYR A 216 44.05 37.69 7.69
N LYS A 217 44.38 38.99 7.79
CA LYS A 217 45.73 39.51 7.51
C LYS A 217 46.80 38.97 8.47
N LYS A 218 46.41 38.56 9.69
CA LYS A 218 47.31 37.86 10.63
C LYS A 218 47.68 36.45 10.12
N LEU A 219 46.74 35.74 9.49
CA LEU A 219 46.95 34.41 8.93
C LEU A 219 47.69 34.45 7.59
N LYS A 220 47.37 35.43 6.73
CA LYS A 220 47.94 35.54 5.39
C LYS A 220 48.13 37.00 4.99
N LYS A 221 49.38 37.40 4.71
CA LYS A 221 49.72 38.77 4.31
C LYS A 221 49.35 39.02 2.84
N GLU A 222 48.07 39.30 2.59
CA GLU A 222 47.54 39.68 1.28
C GLU A 222 46.84 41.04 1.33
N LYS A 223 46.83 41.75 0.19
CA LYS A 223 46.12 43.02 0.03
C LYS A 223 44.65 42.77 -0.31
N ILE A 224 43.89 42.26 0.66
CA ILE A 224 42.45 42.05 0.53
C ILE A 224 41.69 42.82 1.62
N ASN A 225 40.42 43.13 1.33
CA ASN A 225 39.45 43.67 2.28
C ASN A 225 38.18 42.81 2.20
N ILE A 226 37.58 42.54 3.35
CA ILE A 226 36.39 41.68 3.42
C ILE A 226 35.13 42.55 3.37
N GLU A 227 34.28 42.28 2.39
CA GLU A 227 33.03 43.01 2.17
C GLU A 227 31.79 42.17 2.48
N MET A 228 30.89 42.72 3.30
CA MET A 228 29.59 42.11 3.56
C MET A 228 28.56 42.67 2.58
N LYS A 229 27.94 41.79 1.79
CA LYS A 229 26.93 42.15 0.78
C LYS A 229 25.75 41.18 0.86
N SER A 230 24.56 41.64 0.45
CA SER A 230 23.39 40.78 0.37
C SER A 230 23.51 39.78 -0.79
N GLU A 231 23.23 38.50 -0.53
CA GLU A 231 23.25 37.45 -1.55
C GLU A 231 22.27 37.68 -2.70
N ILE A 232 21.19 38.47 -2.51
CA ILE A 232 20.22 38.82 -3.56
C ILE A 232 20.91 39.49 -4.75
N THR A 233 21.92 40.32 -4.48
CA THR A 233 22.67 41.03 -5.52
C THR A 233 23.75 40.18 -6.19
N ILE A 234 24.20 39.12 -5.53
CA ILE A 234 25.29 38.27 -6.00
C ILE A 234 24.73 37.09 -6.80
N ASN A 235 23.70 36.43 -6.25
CA ASN A 235 23.12 35.21 -6.80
C ASN A 235 21.85 35.47 -7.66
N GLY A 236 21.35 36.71 -7.67
CA GLY A 236 20.15 37.14 -8.38
C GLY A 236 18.88 37.02 -7.55
N TYR A 237 17.86 37.84 -7.83
CA TYR A 237 16.66 37.92 -6.98
C TYR A 237 15.82 36.63 -6.96
N PHE A 238 15.80 35.86 -8.05
CA PHE A 238 15.14 34.55 -8.08
C PHE A 238 15.78 33.52 -7.14
N SER A 239 17.07 33.66 -6.78
CA SER A 239 17.78 32.72 -5.92
C SER A 239 17.37 32.79 -4.45
N ASN A 240 16.62 33.84 -4.06
CA ASN A 240 16.14 34.05 -2.69
C ASN A 240 14.62 33.99 -2.55
N LEU A 241 13.89 33.68 -3.62
CA LEU A 241 12.44 33.44 -3.54
C LEU A 241 12.15 32.11 -2.86
N ILE A 242 11.17 32.11 -1.96
CA ILE A 242 10.61 30.93 -1.32
C ILE A 242 9.09 31.11 -1.35
N PRO A 243 8.31 30.09 -1.74
CA PRO A 243 6.86 30.22 -1.79
C PRO A 243 6.28 30.15 -0.37
N TYR A 244 5.40 31.09 -0.06
CA TYR A 244 4.67 31.14 1.21
C TYR A 244 3.17 31.12 0.99
N ILE A 245 2.44 30.59 1.96
CA ILE A 245 0.97 30.57 1.95
C ILE A 245 0.45 31.87 2.60
N LYS A 246 -0.39 32.60 1.87
CA LYS A 246 -1.14 33.78 2.33
C LYS A 246 -2.63 33.43 2.37
N LYS A 247 -3.34 33.79 3.44
CA LYS A 247 -4.80 33.62 3.51
C LYS A 247 -5.50 34.78 2.80
N GLU A 248 -6.69 34.53 2.28
CA GLU A 248 -7.55 35.60 1.77
C GLU A 248 -7.83 36.62 2.88
N ASN A 249 -7.71 37.91 2.56
CA ASN A 249 -7.91 39.05 3.46
C ASN A 249 -6.94 39.15 4.66
N ASP A 250 -5.78 38.51 4.59
CA ASP A 250 -4.72 38.63 5.61
C ASP A 250 -3.40 39.01 4.95
N ASP A 251 -2.83 40.16 5.33
CA ASP A 251 -1.56 40.62 4.80
C ASP A 251 -0.33 39.91 5.37
N ASN A 252 -0.51 39.09 6.41
CA ASN A 252 0.58 38.35 7.01
C ASN A 252 0.95 37.11 6.17
N ILE A 253 2.27 36.93 6.01
CA ILE A 253 2.86 35.72 5.46
C ILE A 253 3.06 34.74 6.62
N TYR A 254 2.70 33.47 6.43
CA TYR A 254 2.81 32.43 7.44
C TYR A 254 4.00 31.49 7.16
N PRO A 255 5.25 31.85 7.54
CA PRO A 255 6.44 31.03 7.33
C PRO A 255 6.40 29.71 8.12
N THR A 256 5.70 29.71 9.26
CA THR A 256 5.44 28.54 10.12
C THR A 256 4.14 27.82 9.76
N SER A 257 3.74 27.83 8.48
CA SER A 257 2.66 26.97 8.00
C SER A 257 2.95 25.53 8.40
N GLY A 258 2.04 24.88 9.13
CA GLY A 258 2.22 23.52 9.65
C GLY A 258 2.66 22.55 8.56
N ASP A 259 3.50 21.58 8.93
CA ASP A 259 4.25 20.69 8.02
C ASP A 259 3.40 20.15 6.86
N GLY A 260 2.18 19.67 7.13
CA GLY A 260 1.27 19.17 6.10
C GLY A 260 0.94 20.17 4.98
N ARG A 261 0.84 21.48 5.25
CA ARG A 261 0.61 22.49 4.20
C ARG A 261 1.84 22.74 3.34
N LYS A 262 3.03 22.69 3.93
CA LYS A 262 4.30 22.75 3.18
C LYS A 262 4.43 21.55 2.26
N LYS A 263 4.07 20.36 2.74
CA LYS A 263 4.02 19.14 1.91
C LYS A 263 3.06 19.29 0.73
N ILE A 264 1.84 19.77 0.95
CA ILE A 264 0.87 20.01 -0.14
C ILE A 264 1.45 20.94 -1.21
N LEU A 265 2.06 22.06 -0.80
CA LEU A 265 2.66 23.01 -1.72
C LEU A 265 3.84 22.39 -2.49
N ALA A 266 4.65 21.55 -1.82
CA ALA A 266 5.74 20.84 -2.45
C ALA A 266 5.24 19.80 -3.48
N TYR A 267 4.19 19.03 -3.14
CA TYR A 267 3.52 18.13 -4.08
C TYR A 267 2.95 18.89 -5.30
N SER A 268 2.28 20.02 -5.08
CA SER A 268 1.76 20.86 -6.18
C SER A 268 2.87 21.34 -7.11
N LEU A 269 4.02 21.72 -6.55
CA LEU A 269 5.19 22.13 -7.33
C LEU A 269 5.79 20.97 -8.12
N ILE A 270 5.94 19.79 -7.50
CA ILE A 270 6.42 18.59 -8.18
C ILE A 270 5.48 18.21 -9.33
N ASN A 271 4.17 18.23 -9.10
CA ASN A 271 3.17 17.97 -10.14
C ASN A 271 3.30 18.92 -11.33
N HIS A 272 3.44 20.23 -11.08
CA HIS A 272 3.64 21.22 -12.13
C HIS A 272 4.92 20.96 -12.94
N LEU A 273 6.02 20.65 -12.25
CA LEU A 273 7.30 20.33 -12.89
C LEU A 273 7.24 19.04 -13.72
N ILE A 274 6.45 18.05 -13.30
CA ILE A 274 6.22 16.81 -14.04
C ILE A 274 5.46 17.12 -15.34
N GLN A 275 4.35 17.85 -15.24
CA GLN A 275 3.52 18.21 -16.41
C GLN A 275 4.31 19.01 -17.44
N ALA A 276 5.20 19.90 -17.00
CA ALA A 276 6.07 20.67 -17.90
C ALA A 276 7.12 19.81 -18.64
N GLN A 277 7.32 18.55 -18.25
CA GLN A 277 8.27 17.61 -18.84
C GLN A 277 7.62 16.42 -19.56
N GLU A 278 6.30 16.41 -19.70
CA GLU A 278 5.59 15.39 -20.48
C GLU A 278 6.08 15.37 -21.94
N GLY A 279 6.41 14.16 -22.45
CA GLY A 279 6.67 13.92 -23.88
C GLY A 279 8.09 13.49 -24.28
N ASN A 280 9.10 13.65 -23.42
CA ASN A 280 10.50 13.29 -23.78
C ASN A 280 11.04 12.02 -23.10
N LYS A 281 10.49 11.62 -21.94
CA LYS A 281 10.96 10.47 -21.14
C LYS A 281 9.79 9.81 -20.44
N ILE A 282 9.94 8.53 -20.15
CA ILE A 282 9.02 7.76 -19.31
C ILE A 282 9.27 8.12 -17.86
N ILE A 283 8.28 8.72 -17.20
CA ILE A 283 8.41 9.20 -15.82
C ILE A 283 7.92 8.11 -14.86
N ILE A 284 8.79 7.66 -13.95
CA ILE A 284 8.45 6.72 -12.88
C ILE A 284 8.52 7.46 -11.54
N HIS A 285 7.39 7.48 -10.83
CA HIS A 285 7.27 8.11 -9.52
C HIS A 285 7.59 7.09 -8.43
N LEU A 286 8.49 7.45 -7.52
CA LEU A 286 8.79 6.68 -6.33
C LEU A 286 8.35 7.54 -5.14
N VAL A 287 7.24 7.19 -4.51
CA VAL A 287 6.63 7.96 -3.43
C VAL A 287 6.81 7.20 -2.13
N GLU A 288 7.62 7.75 -1.22
CA GLU A 288 7.94 7.08 0.03
C GLU A 288 7.21 7.72 1.21
N GLU A 289 6.41 6.91 1.92
CA GLU A 289 5.66 7.26 3.13
C GLU A 289 5.02 8.67 3.10
N PRO A 290 4.22 8.97 2.06
CA PRO A 290 3.69 10.32 1.89
C PRO A 290 2.68 10.71 3.00
N GLU A 291 2.16 9.74 3.75
CA GLU A 291 1.28 9.95 4.91
C GLU A 291 1.94 10.69 6.08
N ASN A 292 3.27 10.70 6.16
CA ASN A 292 3.99 11.34 7.25
C ASN A 292 3.56 12.81 7.38
N SER A 293 3.16 13.24 8.57
CA SER A 293 2.64 14.59 8.86
C SER A 293 1.38 15.03 8.06
N LEU A 294 0.70 14.11 7.35
CA LEU A 294 -0.56 14.40 6.66
C LEU A 294 -1.77 13.94 7.47
N HIS A 295 -2.74 14.84 7.61
CA HIS A 295 -4.05 14.49 8.15
C HIS A 295 -4.78 13.50 7.22
N ARG A 296 -5.64 12.63 7.79
CA ARG A 296 -6.41 11.61 7.05
C ARG A 296 -7.06 12.11 5.76
N SER A 297 -7.74 13.26 5.82
CA SER A 297 -8.41 13.83 4.64
C SER A 297 -7.47 14.11 3.47
N MET A 298 -6.21 14.48 3.76
CA MET A 298 -5.18 14.72 2.75
C MET A 298 -4.62 13.42 2.20
N GLN A 299 -4.50 12.37 3.01
CA GLN A 299 -4.11 11.04 2.56
C GLN A 299 -5.13 10.49 1.55
N ILE A 300 -6.43 10.63 1.82
CA ILE A 300 -7.50 10.24 0.89
C ILE A 300 -7.45 11.07 -0.41
N ALA A 301 -7.16 12.38 -0.31
CA ALA A 301 -7.01 13.23 -1.49
C ALA A 301 -5.80 12.81 -2.35
N LEU A 302 -4.68 12.46 -1.71
CA LEU A 302 -3.49 11.94 -2.38
C LEU A 302 -3.76 10.57 -3.00
N SER A 303 -4.49 9.67 -2.33
CA SER A 303 -4.94 8.39 -2.90
C SER A 303 -5.64 8.61 -4.24
N LYS A 304 -6.63 9.51 -4.28
CA LYS A 304 -7.34 9.86 -5.52
C LYS A 304 -6.39 10.37 -6.60
N GLN A 305 -5.41 11.18 -6.23
CA GLN A 305 -4.47 11.73 -7.18
C GLN A 305 -3.52 10.66 -7.75
N LEU A 306 -2.98 9.78 -6.90
CA LEU A 306 -2.06 8.72 -7.32
C LEU A 306 -2.75 7.68 -8.21
N PHE A 307 -3.94 7.20 -7.83
CA PHE A 307 -4.61 6.11 -8.55
C PHE A 307 -5.41 6.57 -9.78
N ASN A 308 -5.98 7.79 -9.77
CA ASN A 308 -6.88 8.23 -10.84
C ASN A 308 -6.28 9.29 -11.80
N SER A 309 -5.15 9.92 -11.46
CA SER A 309 -4.53 10.93 -12.34
C SER A 309 -3.62 10.29 -13.39
N LYS A 310 -3.71 10.78 -14.63
CA LYS A 310 -2.81 10.36 -15.73
C LYS A 310 -1.34 10.71 -15.49
N VAL A 311 -1.06 11.72 -14.66
CA VAL A 311 0.30 12.15 -14.31
C VAL A 311 1.06 11.03 -13.59
N TYR A 312 0.35 10.25 -12.78
CA TYR A 312 0.89 9.11 -12.02
C TYR A 312 0.67 7.80 -12.78
N LYS A 313 1.00 7.80 -14.09
CA LYS A 313 0.86 6.60 -14.92
C LYS A 313 1.69 5.44 -14.38
N TYR A 314 2.95 5.70 -14.03
CA TYR A 314 3.87 4.70 -13.47
C TYR A 314 4.32 5.12 -12.07
N PHE A 315 3.94 4.37 -11.03
CA PHE A 315 4.41 4.67 -9.68
C PHE A 315 4.67 3.43 -8.82
N PHE A 316 5.55 3.64 -7.85
CA PHE A 316 5.76 2.80 -6.68
C PHE A 316 5.52 3.64 -5.44
N LEU A 317 4.58 3.21 -4.60
CA LEU A 317 4.24 3.83 -3.34
C LEU A 317 4.68 2.93 -2.20
N SER A 318 5.48 3.40 -1.25
CA SER A 318 5.59 2.72 0.04
C SER A 318 4.69 3.40 1.06
N THR A 319 3.93 2.61 1.83
CA THR A 319 3.02 3.18 2.83
C THR A 319 2.68 2.20 3.96
N HIS A 320 2.36 2.78 5.11
CA HIS A 320 1.75 2.17 6.28
C HIS A 320 0.29 2.60 6.47
N SER A 321 -0.22 3.47 5.62
CA SER A 321 -1.57 4.01 5.76
C SER A 321 -2.57 3.27 4.88
N SER A 322 -3.54 2.64 5.53
CA SER A 322 -4.73 2.08 4.88
C SER A 322 -5.54 3.13 4.12
N GLU A 323 -5.45 4.41 4.51
CA GLU A 323 -6.20 5.52 3.89
C GLU A 323 -5.65 5.95 2.53
N LEU A 324 -4.37 5.65 2.26
CA LEU A 324 -3.76 5.91 0.95
C LEU A 324 -4.21 4.89 -0.11
N LEU A 325 -4.74 3.75 0.31
CA LEU A 325 -5.14 2.65 -0.57
C LEU A 325 -6.64 2.67 -0.91
N TYR A 326 -7.35 3.73 -0.54
CA TYR A 326 -8.79 3.84 -0.66
C TYR A 326 -9.32 3.73 -2.11
N GLU A 327 -8.57 4.25 -3.08
CA GLU A 327 -8.97 4.29 -4.51
C GLU A 327 -8.27 3.23 -5.38
N MET A 328 -7.50 2.30 -4.78
CA MET A 328 -6.72 1.31 -5.53
C MET A 328 -7.57 0.41 -6.41
N ASP A 329 -7.08 0.10 -7.61
CA ASP A 329 -7.65 -0.84 -8.59
C ASP A 329 -6.61 -1.08 -9.69
N ASN A 330 -6.53 -2.31 -10.21
CA ASN A 330 -5.46 -2.76 -11.11
C ASN A 330 -4.05 -2.42 -10.57
N THR A 331 -3.86 -2.68 -9.28
CA THR A 331 -2.67 -2.30 -8.52
C THR A 331 -1.92 -3.55 -8.09
N SER A 332 -0.59 -3.58 -8.29
CA SER A 332 0.23 -4.61 -7.66
C SER A 332 0.42 -4.27 -6.18
N LEU A 333 -0.08 -5.14 -5.31
CA LEU A 333 0.16 -5.11 -3.88
C LEU A 333 1.42 -5.94 -3.62
N ILE A 334 2.44 -5.34 -3.01
CA ILE A 334 3.73 -5.94 -2.72
C ILE A 334 3.93 -5.94 -1.21
N ARG A 335 3.84 -7.11 -0.59
CA ARG A 335 4.10 -7.28 0.84
C ARG A 335 5.56 -7.65 1.06
N ILE A 336 6.25 -6.87 1.88
CA ILE A 336 7.60 -7.17 2.34
C ILE A 336 7.53 -7.52 3.83
N TYR A 337 8.05 -8.68 4.20
CA TYR A 337 7.99 -9.17 5.57
C TYR A 337 9.25 -9.99 5.90
N SER A 338 9.49 -10.18 7.20
CA SER A 338 10.64 -10.93 7.70
C SER A 338 10.16 -12.12 8.49
N GLU A 339 10.58 -13.31 8.07
CA GLU A 339 10.54 -14.53 8.88
C GLU A 339 12.00 -14.84 9.29
N ASP A 340 12.64 -15.81 8.65
CA ASP A 340 14.08 -16.10 8.78
C ASP A 340 14.97 -15.20 7.90
N ARG A 341 14.37 -14.68 6.83
CA ARG A 341 14.97 -13.73 5.87
C ARG A 341 13.88 -12.79 5.37
N ILE A 342 14.28 -11.75 4.66
CA ILE A 342 13.33 -10.86 3.99
C ILE A 342 12.74 -11.58 2.79
N ASN A 343 11.42 -11.76 2.85
CA ASN A 343 10.61 -12.29 1.76
C ASN A 343 9.76 -11.15 1.16
N CYS A 344 9.33 -11.36 -0.06
CA CYS A 344 8.52 -10.41 -0.80
C CYS A 344 7.51 -11.17 -1.65
N ASP A 345 6.23 -10.95 -1.41
CA ASP A 345 5.13 -11.53 -2.18
C ASP A 345 4.32 -10.42 -2.84
N SER A 346 3.84 -10.68 -4.05
CA SER A 346 3.06 -9.73 -4.82
C SER A 346 1.73 -10.32 -5.28
N TYR A 347 0.68 -9.51 -5.26
CA TYR A 347 -0.64 -9.86 -5.77
C TYR A 347 -1.20 -8.72 -6.62
N ILE A 348 -1.63 -9.04 -7.84
CA ILE A 348 -2.28 -8.07 -8.72
C ILE A 348 -3.75 -7.94 -8.31
N TYR A 349 -4.07 -6.88 -7.58
CA TYR A 349 -5.41 -6.60 -7.10
C TYR A 349 -6.24 -5.89 -8.18
N ASN A 350 -7.36 -6.54 -8.54
CA ASN A 350 -8.35 -6.02 -9.48
C ASN A 350 -9.73 -6.05 -8.85
N VAL A 351 -10.44 -4.92 -8.89
CA VAL A 351 -11.83 -4.87 -8.43
C VAL A 351 -12.73 -5.47 -9.51
N SER A 352 -13.26 -6.67 -9.24
CA SER A 352 -14.18 -7.33 -10.17
C SER A 352 -15.43 -6.47 -10.45
N GLU A 353 -16.06 -6.66 -11.62
CA GLU A 353 -17.27 -5.91 -12.01
C GLU A 353 -18.40 -5.99 -10.97
N GLU A 354 -18.52 -7.11 -10.25
CA GLU A 354 -19.52 -7.29 -9.18
C GLU A 354 -19.37 -6.27 -8.05
N TYR A 355 -18.14 -5.85 -7.74
CA TYR A 355 -17.81 -5.00 -6.60
C TYR A 355 -17.51 -3.55 -6.95
N LYS A 356 -17.59 -3.14 -8.22
CA LYS A 356 -17.28 -1.76 -8.63
C LYS A 356 -18.08 -0.70 -7.89
N ASN A 357 -19.37 -0.96 -7.60
CA ASN A 357 -20.24 -0.03 -6.88
C ASN A 357 -19.89 0.10 -5.39
N VAL A 358 -19.28 -0.93 -4.80
CA VAL A 358 -18.85 -1.00 -3.39
C VAL A 358 -17.33 -0.96 -3.24
N LYS A 359 -16.60 -0.60 -4.30
CA LYS A 359 -15.13 -0.57 -4.36
C LYS A 359 -14.49 0.08 -3.14
N LYS A 360 -15.04 1.21 -2.69
CA LYS A 360 -14.52 1.99 -1.56
C LYS A 360 -14.63 1.26 -0.23
N GLU A 361 -15.73 0.55 -0.02
CA GLU A 361 -15.95 -0.24 1.19
C GLU A 361 -15.04 -1.46 1.19
N LEU A 362 -14.97 -2.18 0.06
CA LEU A 362 -14.05 -3.30 -0.16
C LEU A 362 -12.60 -2.88 0.10
N ASN A 363 -12.13 -1.79 -0.52
CA ASN A 363 -10.77 -1.30 -0.36
C ASN A 363 -10.46 -0.88 1.07
N ARG A 364 -11.40 -0.24 1.77
CA ARG A 364 -11.21 0.19 3.16
C ARG A 364 -11.06 -0.98 4.11
N ALA A 365 -11.90 -2.00 3.93
CA ALA A 365 -11.86 -3.22 4.71
C ALA A 365 -10.55 -3.97 4.44
N LEU A 366 -10.22 -4.18 3.16
CA LEU A 366 -9.01 -4.87 2.73
C LEU A 366 -7.74 -4.13 3.19
N SER A 367 -7.64 -2.81 2.98
CA SER A 367 -6.43 -2.05 3.27
C SER A 367 -6.06 -2.03 4.75
N THR A 368 -7.04 -2.20 5.65
CA THR A 368 -6.78 -2.33 7.08
C THR A 368 -6.25 -3.73 7.41
N ALA A 369 -6.76 -4.77 6.74
CA ALA A 369 -6.35 -6.15 6.94
C ALA A 369 -4.96 -6.48 6.37
N LEU A 370 -4.47 -5.73 5.37
CA LEU A 370 -3.18 -5.96 4.70
C LEU A 370 -1.96 -5.89 5.64
N PHE A 371 -2.08 -5.23 6.79
CA PHE A 371 -0.99 -5.04 7.75
C PHE A 371 -0.91 -6.13 8.82
N ALA A 372 -1.81 -7.11 8.79
CA ALA A 372 -1.85 -8.23 9.72
C ALA A 372 -1.10 -9.46 9.18
N GLU A 373 -0.68 -10.35 10.08
CA GLU A 373 -0.12 -11.67 9.76
C GLU A 373 -1.24 -12.71 9.57
N LYS A 374 -2.30 -12.59 10.36
CA LYS A 374 -3.47 -13.46 10.32
C LYS A 374 -4.75 -12.63 10.39
N VAL A 375 -5.72 -12.95 9.54
CA VAL A 375 -6.99 -12.21 9.47
C VAL A 375 -8.15 -13.17 9.67
N LEU A 376 -8.93 -12.97 10.73
CA LEU A 376 -10.21 -13.65 10.93
C LEU A 376 -11.32 -12.86 10.26
N LEU A 377 -11.85 -13.38 9.16
CA LEU A 377 -12.99 -12.84 8.46
C LEU A 377 -14.29 -13.36 9.09
N VAL A 378 -15.16 -12.42 9.47
CA VAL A 378 -16.48 -12.69 10.05
C VAL A 378 -17.57 -12.04 9.22
N GLU A 379 -18.80 -12.56 9.32
CA GLU A 379 -19.93 -12.11 8.49
C GLU A 379 -20.40 -10.69 8.78
N GLY A 380 -20.32 -10.26 10.04
CA GLY A 380 -20.93 -9.03 10.49
C GLY A 380 -20.32 -8.44 11.78
N PRO A 381 -20.82 -7.28 12.19
CA PRO A 381 -20.29 -6.54 13.33
C PRO A 381 -20.57 -7.22 14.68
N SER A 382 -21.63 -8.04 14.77
CA SER A 382 -21.97 -8.80 15.98
C SER A 382 -20.90 -9.81 16.35
N GLU A 383 -20.46 -10.60 15.37
CA GLU A 383 -19.39 -11.59 15.46
C GLU A 383 -18.10 -10.88 15.89
N LYS A 384 -17.80 -9.74 15.24
CA LYS A 384 -16.61 -8.94 15.52
C LYS A 384 -16.56 -8.49 16.98
N VAL A 385 -17.63 -7.87 17.49
CA VAL A 385 -17.70 -7.39 18.88
C VAL A 385 -17.53 -8.54 19.87
N LEU A 386 -18.18 -9.69 19.64
CA LEU A 386 -18.04 -10.87 20.50
C LEU A 386 -16.59 -11.38 20.53
N PHE A 387 -15.98 -11.52 19.35
CA PHE A 387 -14.64 -12.10 19.23
C PHE A 387 -13.55 -11.16 19.76
N GLU A 388 -13.66 -9.85 19.52
CA GLU A 388 -12.79 -8.84 20.13
C GLU A 388 -12.88 -8.93 21.65
N LYS A 389 -14.09 -8.97 22.24
CA LYS A 389 -14.25 -9.11 23.69
C LYS A 389 -13.56 -10.37 24.24
N ILE A 390 -13.74 -11.52 23.59
CA ILE A 390 -13.14 -12.79 24.02
C ILE A 390 -11.61 -12.69 23.97
N LEU A 391 -11.07 -12.20 22.86
CA LEU A 391 -9.62 -12.08 22.66
C LEU A 391 -9.01 -11.06 23.62
N GLU A 392 -9.62 -9.90 23.84
CA GLU A 392 -9.15 -8.91 24.82
C GLU A 392 -9.05 -9.48 26.24
N ASN A 393 -9.93 -10.43 26.62
CA ASN A 393 -9.93 -11.04 27.95
C ASN A 393 -8.93 -12.20 28.10
N VAL A 394 -8.68 -12.94 27.02
CA VAL A 394 -7.82 -14.14 27.06
C VAL A 394 -6.43 -13.87 26.50
N TYR A 395 -6.34 -13.23 25.33
CA TYR A 395 -5.12 -12.88 24.59
C TYR A 395 -5.11 -11.38 24.23
N PRO A 396 -4.96 -10.47 25.22
CA PRO A 396 -5.05 -9.02 25.00
C PRO A 396 -4.01 -8.46 24.01
N THR A 397 -2.98 -9.23 23.69
CA THR A 397 -1.92 -8.85 22.75
C THR A 397 -2.13 -9.39 21.34
N TYR A 398 -3.26 -10.04 21.02
CA TYR A 398 -3.44 -10.72 19.72
C TYR A 398 -3.18 -9.82 18.51
N GLU A 399 -3.51 -8.52 18.59
CA GLU A 399 -3.22 -7.54 17.52
C GLU A 399 -1.73 -7.23 17.40
N LEU A 400 -1.00 -7.16 18.53
CA LEU A 400 0.46 -7.01 18.55
C LEU A 400 1.14 -8.25 17.96
N ASP A 401 0.53 -9.42 18.16
CA ASP A 401 0.98 -10.70 17.62
C ASP A 401 0.57 -10.91 16.15
N GLY A 402 0.00 -9.88 15.51
CA GLY A 402 -0.33 -9.85 14.09
C GLY A 402 -1.71 -10.41 13.73
N GLY A 403 -2.59 -10.65 14.71
CA GLY A 403 -3.98 -11.05 14.48
C GLY A 403 -4.89 -9.84 14.21
N TYR A 404 -5.85 -9.98 13.29
CA TYR A 404 -6.85 -8.95 12.99
C TYR A 404 -8.22 -9.55 12.71
N ILE A 405 -9.30 -8.91 13.18
CA ILE A 405 -10.68 -9.33 12.88
C ILE A 405 -11.28 -8.38 11.83
N LEU A 406 -11.60 -8.95 10.67
CA LEU A 406 -12.22 -8.27 9.55
C LEU A 406 -13.71 -8.61 9.45
N ASP A 407 -14.55 -7.59 9.61
CA ASP A 407 -15.97 -7.65 9.25
C ASP A 407 -16.13 -7.46 7.74
N VAL A 408 -16.72 -8.45 7.05
CA VAL A 408 -16.92 -8.39 5.59
C VAL A 408 -18.18 -7.61 5.20
N GLY A 409 -19.06 -7.23 6.12
CA GLY A 409 -20.14 -6.27 5.89
C GLY A 409 -21.13 -6.66 4.78
N GLY A 410 -21.31 -7.95 4.52
CA GLY A 410 -22.15 -8.46 3.42
C GLY A 410 -21.45 -8.53 2.04
N ILE A 411 -20.18 -8.13 1.95
CA ILE A 411 -19.30 -8.49 0.84
C ILE A 411 -18.94 -9.97 0.98
N LYS A 412 -18.75 -10.69 -0.15
CA LYS A 412 -18.35 -12.11 -0.08
C LYS A 412 -16.95 -12.22 0.52
N PHE A 413 -16.64 -13.35 1.16
CA PHE A 413 -15.31 -13.63 1.71
C PHE A 413 -14.21 -13.76 0.64
N LYS A 414 -14.55 -14.31 -0.52
CA LYS A 414 -13.59 -14.69 -1.57
C LYS A 414 -12.63 -13.57 -2.00
N PRO A 415 -13.09 -12.35 -2.34
CA PRO A 415 -12.20 -11.25 -2.71
C PRO A 415 -11.13 -10.93 -1.67
N TYR A 416 -11.45 -11.04 -0.39
CA TYR A 416 -10.48 -10.82 0.68
C TYR A 416 -9.53 -12.03 0.80
N VAL A 417 -10.07 -13.25 0.83
CA VAL A 417 -9.29 -14.48 0.98
C VAL A 417 -8.25 -14.63 -0.14
N ASP A 418 -8.62 -14.36 -1.39
CA ASP A 418 -7.72 -14.48 -2.54
C ASP A 418 -6.54 -13.51 -2.43
N VAL A 419 -6.81 -12.25 -2.07
CA VAL A 419 -5.77 -11.23 -1.87
C VAL A 419 -4.86 -11.59 -0.70
N LEU A 420 -5.43 -11.98 0.44
CA LEU A 420 -4.66 -12.31 1.64
C LEU A 420 -3.75 -13.53 1.40
N LYS A 421 -4.27 -14.61 0.80
CA LYS A 421 -3.47 -15.79 0.42
C LYS A 421 -2.35 -15.42 -0.54
N GLY A 422 -2.64 -14.59 -1.55
CA GLY A 422 -1.65 -14.15 -2.54
C GLY A 422 -0.52 -13.29 -1.97
N LEU A 423 -0.70 -12.74 -0.76
CA LEU A 423 0.29 -11.92 -0.04
C LEU A 423 0.88 -12.66 1.16
N ASN A 424 0.71 -13.98 1.23
CA ASN A 424 1.12 -14.83 2.35
C ASN A 424 0.58 -14.35 3.72
N ILE A 425 -0.60 -13.71 3.74
CA ILE A 425 -1.33 -13.37 4.97
C ILE A 425 -2.32 -14.51 5.21
N THR A 426 -2.36 -15.08 6.41
CA THR A 426 -3.22 -16.25 6.67
C THR A 426 -4.68 -15.82 6.87
N PRO A 427 -5.61 -16.13 5.95
CA PRO A 427 -7.02 -15.88 6.20
C PRO A 427 -7.63 -17.02 6.99
N ILE A 428 -8.49 -16.67 7.93
CA ILE A 428 -9.31 -17.57 8.72
C ILE A 428 -10.76 -17.12 8.52
N VAL A 429 -11.67 -18.01 8.19
CA VAL A 429 -13.08 -17.65 7.93
C VAL A 429 -13.97 -18.32 8.97
N LYS A 430 -14.83 -17.55 9.64
CA LYS A 430 -15.93 -18.09 10.45
C LYS A 430 -17.26 -17.64 9.85
N THR A 431 -18.13 -18.59 9.54
CA THR A 431 -19.35 -18.35 8.78
C THR A 431 -20.48 -19.27 9.21
N ASP A 432 -21.73 -18.83 9.03
CA ASP A 432 -22.93 -19.55 9.43
C ASP A 432 -23.36 -20.59 8.39
N ASN A 433 -24.06 -21.62 8.86
CA ASN A 433 -24.59 -22.70 8.02
C ASN A 433 -25.92 -22.29 7.37
N ASP A 434 -25.88 -21.25 6.54
CA ASP A 434 -27.08 -20.64 5.98
C ASP A 434 -27.78 -21.48 4.91
N LEU A 435 -29.12 -21.49 4.99
CA LEU A 435 -30.03 -22.04 3.99
C LEU A 435 -30.89 -20.91 3.39
N LYS A 436 -30.92 -20.79 2.06
CA LYS A 436 -31.74 -19.77 1.37
C LYS A 436 -32.80 -20.41 0.49
N SER A 437 -34.06 -20.08 0.71
CA SER A 437 -35.16 -20.56 -0.13
C SER A 437 -35.06 -20.00 -1.55
N LYS A 438 -35.32 -20.84 -2.56
CA LYS A 438 -35.42 -20.41 -3.96
C LYS A 438 -36.61 -19.47 -4.15
N ARG A 439 -36.48 -18.53 -5.09
CA ARG A 439 -37.54 -17.56 -5.41
C ARG A 439 -38.78 -18.26 -5.98
N ASP A 440 -38.56 -19.28 -6.80
CA ASP A 440 -39.62 -19.99 -7.52
C ASP A 440 -40.30 -21.09 -6.68
N ASN A 441 -39.57 -21.67 -5.71
CA ASN A 441 -40.13 -22.64 -4.77
C ASN A 441 -39.60 -22.42 -3.35
N LYS A 442 -40.50 -22.00 -2.45
CA LYS A 442 -40.17 -21.68 -1.06
C LYS A 442 -39.86 -22.91 -0.19
N THR A 443 -40.16 -24.13 -0.64
CA THR A 443 -39.75 -25.38 0.04
C THR A 443 -38.35 -25.82 -0.32
N ILE A 444 -37.79 -25.35 -1.44
CA ILE A 444 -36.44 -25.73 -1.87
C ILE A 444 -35.44 -24.71 -1.35
N PHE A 445 -34.43 -25.19 -0.63
CA PHE A 445 -33.39 -24.38 -0.01
C PHE A 445 -32.03 -24.70 -0.61
N ASP A 446 -31.32 -23.64 -1.03
CA ASP A 446 -29.92 -23.69 -1.39
C ASP A 446 -29.04 -23.64 -0.14
N LEU A 447 -28.01 -24.47 -0.14
CA LEU A 447 -27.02 -24.64 0.95
C LEU A 447 -25.94 -23.56 0.86
N ILE A 448 -26.31 -22.30 1.11
CA ILE A 448 -25.42 -21.16 0.85
C ILE A 448 -24.18 -21.17 1.74
N GLY A 449 -24.30 -21.56 3.02
CA GLY A 449 -23.14 -21.67 3.92
C GLY A 449 -22.08 -22.64 3.40
N ILE A 450 -22.49 -23.86 3.02
CA ILE A 450 -21.57 -24.88 2.47
C ILE A 450 -21.05 -24.47 1.08
N LYS A 451 -21.92 -23.98 0.18
CA LYS A 451 -21.50 -23.48 -1.14
C LYS A 451 -20.47 -22.35 -1.04
N ARG A 452 -20.62 -21.47 -0.05
CA ARG A 452 -19.68 -20.39 0.27
C ARG A 452 -18.32 -20.97 0.68
N CYS A 453 -18.29 -21.98 1.56
CA CYS A 453 -17.05 -22.64 1.97
C CYS A 453 -16.35 -23.38 0.82
N LEU A 454 -17.09 -24.12 -0.02
CA LEU A 454 -16.54 -24.77 -1.21
C LEU A 454 -15.90 -23.78 -2.19
N ASN A 455 -16.55 -22.64 -2.41
CA ASN A 455 -16.01 -21.59 -3.28
C ASN A 455 -14.66 -21.05 -2.76
N LEU A 456 -14.46 -20.99 -1.43
CA LEU A 456 -13.21 -20.52 -0.83
C LEU A 456 -12.03 -21.50 -0.98
N ILE A 457 -12.32 -22.78 -1.23
CA ILE A 457 -11.30 -23.80 -1.53
C ILE A 457 -11.18 -24.11 -3.03
N ASN A 458 -11.90 -23.35 -3.89
CA ASN A 458 -11.96 -23.54 -5.34
C ASN A 458 -12.46 -24.94 -5.79
N ASP A 459 -13.26 -25.61 -4.97
CA ASP A 459 -13.90 -26.89 -5.30
C ASP A 459 -15.34 -26.65 -5.81
N GLU A 460 -15.46 -25.96 -6.95
CA GLU A 460 -16.75 -25.60 -7.55
C GLU A 460 -17.43 -26.77 -8.28
N GLU A 461 -16.68 -27.83 -8.63
CA GLU A 461 -17.20 -28.99 -9.35
C GLU A 461 -18.09 -29.89 -8.48
N LYS A 462 -17.96 -29.80 -7.15
CA LYS A 462 -18.79 -30.53 -6.20
C LYS A 462 -20.21 -29.95 -6.18
N SER A 463 -21.05 -30.42 -7.10
CA SER A 463 -22.44 -29.99 -7.18
C SER A 463 -23.21 -30.39 -5.92
N ILE A 464 -23.57 -29.41 -5.09
CA ILE A 464 -24.45 -29.65 -3.95
C ILE A 464 -25.91 -29.43 -4.36
N GLU A 465 -26.68 -30.50 -4.30
CA GLU A 465 -28.11 -30.47 -4.58
C GLU A 465 -28.88 -29.66 -3.51
N PRO A 466 -29.84 -28.81 -3.91
CA PRO A 466 -30.74 -28.14 -2.98
C PRO A 466 -31.55 -29.14 -2.16
N VAL A 467 -31.91 -28.78 -0.93
CA VAL A 467 -32.74 -29.61 -0.07
C VAL A 467 -34.18 -29.13 -0.05
N GLU A 468 -35.13 -30.07 -0.02
CA GLU A 468 -36.54 -29.75 0.17
C GLU A 468 -36.92 -29.82 1.65
N ILE A 469 -37.60 -28.78 2.13
CA ILE A 469 -38.10 -28.65 3.49
C ILE A 469 -39.58 -28.29 3.43
N GLU A 470 -40.44 -29.25 3.75
CA GLU A 470 -41.89 -29.03 3.83
C GLU A 470 -42.28 -28.44 5.19
N TYR A 471 -42.90 -27.27 5.23
CA TYR A 471 -43.32 -26.62 6.48
C TYR A 471 -44.77 -26.11 6.45
N PHE A 472 -45.59 -26.71 5.58
CA PHE A 472 -47.02 -26.42 5.48
C PHE A 472 -47.82 -27.27 6.45
N GLU A 473 -48.80 -26.66 7.10
CA GLU A 473 -49.82 -27.34 7.90
C GLU A 473 -51.20 -27.07 7.30
N ASN A 474 -52.17 -27.94 7.58
CA ASN A 474 -53.55 -27.71 7.17
C ASN A 474 -54.23 -26.81 8.22
N ASP A 475 -54.84 -25.71 7.78
CA ASP A 475 -55.69 -24.90 8.65
C ASP A 475 -56.98 -25.65 9.03
N ALA A 476 -57.81 -25.03 9.88
CA ALA A 476 -59.09 -25.60 10.33
C ALA A 476 -60.08 -25.86 9.17
N GLN A 477 -59.82 -25.37 7.96
CA GLN A 477 -60.59 -25.62 6.73
C GLN A 477 -59.88 -26.58 5.75
N GLY A 478 -58.76 -27.20 6.14
CA GLY A 478 -58.03 -28.16 5.32
C GLY A 478 -57.11 -27.53 4.25
N LYS A 479 -56.89 -26.21 4.30
CA LYS A 479 -56.03 -25.50 3.34
C LYS A 479 -54.58 -25.46 3.86
N ARG A 480 -53.63 -25.79 2.98
CA ARG A 480 -52.19 -25.73 3.29
C ARG A 480 -51.76 -24.28 3.54
N VAL A 481 -51.40 -23.97 4.77
CA VAL A 481 -50.85 -22.68 5.20
C VAL A 481 -49.42 -22.86 5.73
N PRO A 482 -48.49 -21.94 5.41
CA PRO A 482 -47.12 -22.03 5.89
C PRO A 482 -47.06 -21.72 7.40
N ASN A 483 -46.52 -22.64 8.20
CA ASN A 483 -46.29 -22.39 9.63
C ASN A 483 -44.84 -21.93 9.86
N ASN A 484 -44.67 -20.66 10.24
CA ASN A 484 -43.34 -20.07 10.46
C ASN A 484 -42.57 -20.68 11.64
N LYS A 485 -43.26 -21.16 12.67
CA LYS A 485 -42.60 -21.84 13.81
C LYS A 485 -42.04 -23.20 13.37
N VAL A 486 -42.87 -23.98 12.67
CA VAL A 486 -42.46 -25.28 12.10
C VAL A 486 -41.36 -25.11 11.08
N LYS A 487 -41.42 -24.04 10.26
CA LYS A 487 -40.36 -23.68 9.32
C LYS A 487 -39.02 -23.46 10.02
N LYS A 488 -38.98 -22.63 11.06
CA LYS A 488 -37.75 -22.37 11.83
C LYS A 488 -37.17 -23.65 12.42
N GLN A 489 -38.01 -24.48 13.04
CA GLN A 489 -37.58 -25.76 13.61
C GLN A 489 -37.03 -26.72 12.55
N LYS A 490 -37.75 -26.93 11.45
CA LYS A 490 -37.30 -27.83 10.38
C LYS A 490 -36.03 -27.35 9.68
N ILE A 491 -35.85 -26.04 9.53
CA ILE A 491 -34.59 -25.47 9.02
C ILE A 491 -33.44 -25.78 9.98
N LYS A 492 -33.65 -25.59 11.29
CA LYS A 492 -32.65 -25.91 12.33
C LYS A 492 -32.28 -27.40 12.30
N ASP A 493 -33.27 -28.28 12.31
CA ASP A 493 -33.06 -29.73 12.27
C ASP A 493 -32.31 -30.14 11.00
N LYS A 494 -32.67 -29.54 9.85
CA LYS A 494 -31.99 -29.81 8.58
C LYS A 494 -30.55 -29.31 8.57
N LYS A 495 -30.25 -28.13 9.13
CA LYS A 495 -28.87 -27.63 9.26
C LYS A 495 -27.99 -28.60 10.06
N LEU A 496 -28.51 -29.17 11.16
CA LEU A 496 -27.79 -30.17 11.96
C LEU A 496 -27.58 -31.49 11.19
N GLU A 497 -28.61 -31.99 10.51
CA GLU A 497 -28.50 -33.18 9.65
C GLU A 497 -27.41 -32.99 8.58
N LEU A 498 -27.40 -31.83 7.93
CA LEU A 498 -26.40 -31.47 6.91
C LEU A 498 -25.00 -31.34 7.50
N TYR A 499 -24.87 -30.77 8.69
CA TYR A 499 -23.57 -30.66 9.35
C TYR A 499 -22.94 -32.03 9.61
N VAL A 500 -23.75 -33.03 10.00
CA VAL A 500 -23.28 -34.42 10.15
C VAL A 500 -23.01 -35.08 8.80
N LEU A 501 -23.91 -34.89 7.82
CA LEU A 501 -23.76 -35.47 6.48
C LEU A 501 -22.48 -35.01 5.78
N PHE A 502 -22.10 -33.75 5.96
CA PHE A 502 -20.92 -33.13 5.34
C PHE A 502 -19.69 -33.11 6.27
N GLN A 503 -19.63 -33.93 7.32
CA GLN A 503 -18.56 -33.91 8.31
C GLN A 503 -17.16 -33.97 7.67
N ASP A 504 -16.90 -34.93 6.78
CA ASP A 504 -15.60 -35.06 6.10
C ASP A 504 -15.23 -33.80 5.29
N THR A 505 -16.24 -33.17 4.68
CA THR A 505 -16.03 -31.93 3.91
C THR A 505 -15.78 -30.74 4.85
N ILE A 506 -16.42 -30.71 6.02
CA ILE A 506 -16.19 -29.68 7.05
C ILE A 506 -14.80 -29.83 7.67
N GLU A 507 -14.31 -31.05 7.88
CA GLU A 507 -12.93 -31.30 8.31
C GLU A 507 -11.94 -30.75 7.27
N HIS A 508 -12.19 -30.99 5.98
CA HIS A 508 -11.39 -30.39 4.92
C HIS A 508 -11.46 -28.85 4.86
N PHE A 509 -12.61 -28.25 5.20
CA PHE A 509 -12.70 -26.80 5.37
C PHE A 509 -11.77 -26.29 6.49
N LYS A 510 -11.71 -27.01 7.62
CA LYS A 510 -10.84 -26.64 8.75
C LYS A 510 -9.36 -26.70 8.39
N GLU A 511 -8.93 -27.70 7.60
CA GLU A 511 -7.56 -27.78 7.06
C GLU A 511 -7.19 -26.52 6.26
N ASN A 512 -8.17 -25.88 5.64
CA ASN A 512 -8.04 -24.64 4.88
C ASN A 512 -8.39 -23.38 5.69
N ASN A 513 -8.43 -23.46 7.03
CA ASN A 513 -8.80 -22.39 7.96
C ASN A 513 -10.23 -21.82 7.77
N ILE A 514 -11.17 -22.63 7.30
CA ILE A 514 -12.57 -22.25 7.12
C ILE A 514 -13.43 -23.01 8.14
N TYR A 515 -14.18 -22.26 8.94
CA TYR A 515 -14.96 -22.76 10.07
C TYR A 515 -16.44 -22.45 9.86
N LEU A 516 -17.23 -23.51 9.69
CA LEU A 516 -18.68 -23.44 9.56
C LEU A 516 -19.34 -23.65 10.93
N SER A 517 -20.25 -22.76 11.33
CA SER A 517 -21.10 -22.94 12.52
C SER A 517 -22.01 -24.17 12.36
N LYS A 518 -22.44 -24.83 13.44
CA LYS A 518 -23.38 -25.96 13.33
C LYS A 518 -24.72 -25.50 12.74
N ILE A 519 -25.22 -24.39 13.27
CA ILE A 519 -26.47 -23.75 12.85
C ILE A 519 -26.20 -22.29 12.49
N ASP A 520 -25.75 -21.53 13.49
CA ASP A 520 -25.35 -20.13 13.46
C ASP A 520 -24.49 -19.84 14.71
N LEU A 521 -23.92 -18.64 14.80
CA LEU A 521 -23.10 -18.21 15.94
C LEU A 521 -23.83 -18.31 17.29
N GLU A 522 -25.10 -17.90 17.36
CA GLU A 522 -25.84 -17.83 18.63
C GLU A 522 -26.08 -19.23 19.22
N HIS A 523 -26.37 -20.21 18.37
CA HIS A 523 -26.50 -21.60 18.79
C HIS A 523 -25.15 -22.20 19.19
N ASP A 524 -24.08 -21.91 18.44
CA ASP A 524 -22.73 -22.34 18.80
C ASP A 524 -22.33 -21.78 20.17
N LEU A 525 -22.70 -20.53 20.48
CA LEU A 525 -22.42 -19.88 21.76
C LEU A 525 -23.22 -20.49 22.91
N TYR A 526 -24.52 -20.75 22.69
CA TYR A 526 -25.39 -21.38 23.68
C TYR A 526 -24.94 -22.80 24.04
N GLU A 527 -24.32 -23.53 23.10
CA GLU A 527 -23.72 -24.84 23.40
C GLU A 527 -22.57 -24.75 24.41
N VAL A 528 -21.85 -23.63 24.44
CA VAL A 528 -20.67 -23.45 25.32
C VAL A 528 -21.02 -22.78 26.65
N ILE A 529 -21.84 -21.73 26.61
CA ILE A 529 -22.14 -20.88 27.78
C ILE A 529 -23.64 -20.69 28.00
N GLY A 530 -24.47 -21.67 27.63
CA GLY A 530 -25.94 -21.59 27.69
C GLY A 530 -26.48 -21.13 29.04
N ASP A 531 -26.02 -21.73 30.14
CA ASP A 531 -26.44 -21.37 31.50
C ASP A 531 -26.17 -19.88 31.81
N ARG A 532 -24.99 -19.39 31.40
CA ARG A 532 -24.59 -17.99 31.58
C ARG A 532 -25.40 -17.06 30.69
N MET A 533 -25.72 -17.47 29.47
CA MET A 533 -26.59 -16.72 28.56
C MET A 533 -28.01 -16.59 29.12
N GLU A 534 -28.56 -17.64 29.74
CA GLU A 534 -29.88 -17.59 30.39
C GLU A 534 -29.89 -16.68 31.61
N GLU A 535 -28.80 -16.64 32.37
CA GLU A 535 -28.64 -15.73 33.51
C GLU A 535 -28.65 -14.26 33.07
N ILE A 536 -27.96 -13.94 31.98
CA ILE A 536 -27.80 -12.55 31.49
C ILE A 536 -29.01 -12.10 30.67
N LEU A 537 -29.48 -12.92 29.72
CA LEU A 537 -30.46 -12.54 28.69
C LEU A 537 -31.87 -13.13 28.94
N GLY A 538 -32.03 -13.97 29.97
CA GLY A 538 -33.29 -14.59 30.34
C GLY A 538 -33.65 -15.86 29.56
N SER A 539 -34.94 -16.22 29.57
CA SER A 539 -35.43 -17.57 29.21
C SER A 539 -35.31 -18.00 27.73
N ASN A 540 -35.02 -17.10 26.79
CA ASN A 540 -34.88 -17.44 25.37
C ASN A 540 -33.70 -16.66 24.74
N PRO A 541 -32.46 -16.92 25.18
CA PRO A 541 -31.32 -16.07 24.87
C PRO A 541 -30.98 -16.06 23.37
N ILE A 542 -31.17 -17.18 22.67
CA ILE A 542 -30.93 -17.29 21.23
C ILE A 542 -31.89 -16.39 20.43
N ASN A 543 -33.20 -16.47 20.69
CA ASN A 543 -34.18 -15.64 19.99
C ASN A 543 -33.97 -14.15 20.32
N TYR A 544 -33.59 -13.86 21.58
CA TYR A 544 -33.25 -12.51 22.00
C TYR A 544 -32.07 -11.98 21.17
N LEU A 545 -30.95 -12.70 21.12
CA LEU A 545 -29.81 -12.31 20.29
C LEU A 545 -30.20 -12.11 18.83
N GLN A 546 -31.00 -13.01 18.23
CA GLN A 546 -31.36 -12.91 16.81
C GLN A 546 -32.25 -11.73 16.43
N ASP A 547 -32.98 -11.12 17.37
CA ASP A 547 -33.92 -10.02 17.09
C ASP A 547 -33.20 -8.70 16.77
N HIS A 548 -32.21 -8.34 17.60
CA HIS A 548 -31.34 -7.18 17.43
C HIS A 548 -29.86 -7.57 17.59
N LYS A 549 -29.38 -8.40 16.66
CA LYS A 549 -28.09 -9.12 16.71
C LYS A 549 -26.92 -8.32 17.29
N LEU A 550 -26.63 -7.13 16.76
CA LEU A 550 -25.50 -6.32 17.26
C LEU A 550 -25.73 -5.78 18.69
N LEU A 551 -26.88 -5.15 18.95
CA LEU A 551 -27.16 -4.51 20.25
C LEU A 551 -27.21 -5.54 21.37
N ASN A 552 -27.86 -6.67 21.11
CA ASN A 552 -28.04 -7.72 22.10
C ASN A 552 -26.74 -8.50 22.31
N MET A 553 -25.87 -8.58 21.30
CA MET A 553 -24.51 -9.11 21.48
C MET A 553 -23.65 -8.20 22.36
N ILE A 554 -23.76 -6.87 22.20
CA ILE A 554 -23.06 -5.91 23.07
C ILE A 554 -23.47 -6.12 24.53
N GLU A 555 -24.77 -6.26 24.81
CA GLU A 555 -25.28 -6.53 26.16
C GLU A 555 -24.67 -7.79 26.76
N LEU A 556 -24.65 -8.89 26.01
CA LEU A 556 -24.00 -10.13 26.44
C LEU A 556 -22.52 -9.91 26.75
N THR A 557 -21.77 -9.28 25.83
CA THR A 557 -20.33 -9.07 25.98
C THR A 557 -19.93 -8.21 27.17
N ASN A 558 -20.82 -7.35 27.68
CA ASN A 558 -20.54 -6.55 28.88
C ASN A 558 -20.49 -7.39 30.16
N GLU A 559 -21.25 -8.49 30.20
CA GLU A 559 -21.42 -9.35 31.38
C GLU A 559 -20.59 -10.65 31.30
N LEU A 560 -19.88 -10.89 30.18
CA LEU A 560 -18.97 -12.03 30.02
C LEU A 560 -17.75 -11.89 30.94
N THR A 561 -17.50 -12.95 31.72
CA THR A 561 -16.32 -13.05 32.59
C THR A 561 -15.14 -13.67 31.83
N ARG A 562 -13.94 -13.58 32.42
CA ARG A 562 -12.74 -14.22 31.87
C ARG A 562 -12.89 -15.75 31.78
N THR A 563 -13.60 -16.37 32.73
CA THR A 563 -13.90 -17.81 32.71
C THR A 563 -14.78 -18.17 31.53
N ASP A 564 -15.82 -17.36 31.25
CA ASP A 564 -16.69 -17.56 30.09
C ASP A 564 -15.89 -17.46 28.79
N CYS A 565 -15.03 -16.44 28.66
CA CYS A 565 -14.18 -16.25 27.49
C CYS A 565 -13.20 -17.43 27.28
N ASN A 566 -12.61 -17.95 28.37
CA ASN A 566 -11.75 -19.13 28.33
C ASN A 566 -12.52 -20.39 27.90
N ASN A 567 -13.76 -20.57 28.35
CA ASN A 567 -14.59 -21.69 27.92
C ASN A 567 -14.90 -21.60 26.42
N ILE A 568 -15.23 -20.40 25.92
CA ILE A 568 -15.53 -20.17 24.51
C ILE A 568 -14.32 -20.49 23.62
N ILE A 569 -13.16 -19.86 23.86
CA ILE A 569 -11.98 -20.01 23.00
C ILE A 569 -11.43 -21.45 22.98
N ASN A 570 -11.58 -22.20 24.08
CA ASN A 570 -11.12 -23.58 24.16
C ASN A 570 -12.09 -24.58 23.54
N HIS A 571 -13.32 -24.17 23.25
CA HIS A 571 -14.33 -25.04 22.66
C HIS A 571 -14.05 -25.30 21.16
N PRO A 572 -14.24 -26.54 20.65
CA PRO A 572 -13.98 -26.88 19.25
C PRO A 572 -14.78 -26.05 18.21
N LEU A 573 -15.91 -25.46 18.60
CA LEU A 573 -16.72 -24.61 17.71
C LEU A 573 -16.11 -23.23 17.45
N PHE A 574 -15.20 -22.78 18.31
CA PHE A 574 -14.52 -21.48 18.24
C PHE A 574 -13.02 -21.65 17.96
N GLU A 575 -12.63 -22.80 17.39
CA GLU A 575 -11.26 -23.09 16.98
C GLU A 575 -10.66 -22.01 16.07
N SER A 576 -11.49 -21.30 15.30
CA SER A 576 -11.10 -20.13 14.50
C SER A 576 -10.39 -19.05 15.32
N LEU A 577 -10.80 -18.82 16.58
CA LEU A 577 -10.17 -17.85 17.47
C LEU A 577 -8.77 -18.31 17.90
N ARG A 578 -8.59 -19.61 18.17
CA ARG A 578 -7.28 -20.18 18.51
C ARG A 578 -6.29 -20.09 17.36
N LYS A 579 -6.75 -20.24 16.12
CA LYS A 579 -5.88 -20.06 14.95
C LYS A 579 -5.38 -18.63 14.79
N LEU A 580 -6.17 -17.65 15.23
CA LEU A 580 -5.83 -16.22 15.12
C LEU A 580 -4.71 -15.84 16.08
N VAL A 581 -4.64 -16.45 17.25
CA VAL A 581 -3.60 -16.18 18.26
C VAL A 581 -2.35 -17.05 18.02
N PRO A 582 -1.20 -16.71 18.62
CA PRO A 582 -0.07 -17.63 18.66
C PRO A 582 -0.49 -18.95 19.32
N ASN A 583 -0.03 -20.08 18.79
CA ASN A 583 -0.09 -21.31 19.58
C ASN A 583 0.75 -21.05 20.82
N GLU A 584 0.19 -21.25 22.02
CA GLU A 584 1.01 -21.32 23.22
C GLU A 584 2.14 -22.31 22.92
N VAL A 585 3.38 -21.83 23.01
CA VAL A 585 4.52 -22.73 23.12
C VAL A 585 4.28 -23.45 24.44
N ASP A 586 3.96 -24.74 24.35
CA ASP A 586 3.79 -25.67 25.48
C ASP A 586 4.82 -25.45 26.60
#